data_AF-Q8HBZ4-F1
#
_entry.id   AF-Q8HBZ4-F1
#
_cell.length_a   1.000
_cell.length_b   1.000
_cell.length_c   1.000
_cell.angle_alpha   90.00
_cell.angle_beta   90.00
_cell.angle_gamma   90.00
#
_symmetry.space_group_name_H-M   'P 1'
#
loop_
_entity.id
_entity.type
_entity.pdbx_description
1 polymer ?
#
loop_
_entity_poly.entity_id
_entity_poly.type
_entity_poly.pdbx_seq_one_letter_code
_entity_poly.pdbx_strand_id
1 'polypeptide(L)'
;NATLTRFFAFHFLLPFAIAGASILHLLFLHQTGSNNPTGLNSNPDKVQFHPYFSYKDLLGFLIMLTALAMLAMFSPNLLGDPENFTPANPLVTPPHIKPEWYFLF
;
A
#
# COMPACT_ATOMS: atom_id res chain seq x y z
N ASN A 1 -13.20 -25.14 -7.53
CA ASN A 1 -12.38 -25.06 -6.30
C ASN A 1 -13.00 -24.00 -5.39
N ALA A 2 -13.61 -24.39 -4.27
CA ALA A 2 -14.37 -23.47 -3.42
C ALA A 2 -13.51 -22.38 -2.76
N THR A 3 -12.25 -22.69 -2.41
CA THR A 3 -11.35 -21.75 -1.75
C THR A 3 -10.92 -20.62 -2.66
N LEU A 4 -10.52 -20.94 -3.90
CA LEU A 4 -10.11 -19.91 -4.88
C LEU A 4 -11.25 -18.93 -5.19
N THR A 5 -12.49 -19.42 -5.35
CA THR A 5 -13.66 -18.58 -5.65
C THR A 5 -13.96 -17.59 -4.51
N ARG A 6 -13.95 -18.04 -3.24
CA ARG A 6 -14.18 -17.12 -2.11
C ARG A 6 -13.01 -16.16 -1.88
N PHE A 7 -11.77 -16.59 -2.13
CA PHE A 7 -10.61 -15.71 -2.04
C PHE A 7 -10.70 -14.57 -3.06
N PHE A 8 -11.10 -14.86 -4.30
CA PHE A 8 -11.36 -13.83 -5.29
C PHE A 8 -12.47 -12.86 -4.83
N ALA A 9 -13.58 -13.39 -4.31
CA ALA A 9 -14.69 -12.55 -3.83
C ALA A 9 -14.26 -11.60 -2.70
N PHE A 10 -13.50 -12.10 -1.71
CA PHE A 10 -12.97 -11.26 -0.64
C PHE A 10 -11.91 -10.28 -1.13
N HIS A 11 -10.99 -10.71 -2.00
CA HIS A 11 -9.97 -9.84 -2.58
C HIS A 11 -10.59 -8.66 -3.35
N PHE A 12 -11.72 -8.88 -4.03
CA PHE A 12 -12.46 -7.81 -4.69
C PHE A 12 -13.15 -6.88 -3.69
N LEU A 13 -13.78 -7.42 -2.64
CA LEU A 13 -14.57 -6.65 -1.68
C LEU A 13 -13.70 -5.80 -0.73
N LEU A 14 -12.61 -6.36 -0.22
CA LEU A 14 -11.80 -5.76 0.84
C LEU A 14 -11.21 -4.38 0.47
N PRO A 15 -10.72 -4.12 -0.75
CA PRO A 15 -10.27 -2.78 -1.15
C PRO A 15 -11.32 -1.69 -0.96
N PHE A 16 -12.61 -1.97 -1.20
CA PHE A 16 -13.69 -1.01 -0.95
C PHE A 16 -13.95 -0.80 0.54
N ALA A 17 -13.86 -1.86 1.34
CA ALA A 17 -13.94 -1.75 2.79
C ALA A 17 -12.78 -0.91 3.35
N ILE A 18 -11.56 -1.11 2.82
CA ILE A 18 -10.37 -0.29 3.16
C ILE A 18 -10.60 1.17 2.75
N ALA A 19 -11.15 1.45 1.57
CA ALA A 19 -11.47 2.82 1.16
C ALA A 19 -12.46 3.50 2.14
N GLY A 20 -13.49 2.78 2.59
CA GLY A 20 -14.41 3.25 3.63
C GLY A 20 -13.71 3.53 4.97
N ALA A 21 -12.85 2.62 5.40
CA ALA A 21 -12.04 2.80 6.63
C ALA A 21 -11.09 3.99 6.51
N SER A 22 -10.49 4.24 5.34
CA SER A 22 -9.63 5.40 5.07
C SER A 22 -10.38 6.72 5.19
N ILE A 23 -11.65 6.79 4.74
CA ILE A 23 -12.48 7.99 4.93
C ILE A 23 -12.74 8.25 6.41
N LEU A 24 -13.10 7.21 7.18
CA LEU A 24 -13.29 7.33 8.63
C LEU A 24 -12.01 7.75 9.34
N HIS A 25 -10.88 7.19 8.93
CA HIS A 25 -9.57 7.58 9.44
C HIS A 25 -9.29 9.07 9.21
N LEU A 26 -9.50 9.58 7.99
CA LEU A 26 -9.33 10.99 7.66
C LEU A 26 -10.32 11.90 8.39
N LEU A 27 -11.55 11.44 8.62
CA LEU A 27 -12.54 12.17 9.42
C LEU A 27 -12.03 12.39 10.85
N PHE A 28 -11.53 11.35 11.52
CA PHE A 28 -10.97 11.49 12.86
C PHE A 28 -9.70 12.32 12.88
N LEU A 29 -8.83 12.19 11.87
CA LEU A 29 -7.65 13.03 11.73
C LEU A 29 -8.03 14.52 11.61
N HIS A 30 -9.09 14.86 10.88
CA HIS A 30 -9.55 16.24 10.74
C HIS A 30 -10.11 16.84 12.04
N GLN A 31 -10.52 16.03 13.02
CA GLN A 31 -10.99 16.54 14.32
C GLN A 31 -9.85 17.11 15.15
N THR A 32 -8.65 16.52 15.08
CA THR A 32 -7.47 16.96 15.86
C THR A 32 -6.45 17.73 15.03
N GLY A 33 -6.44 17.51 13.71
CA GLY A 33 -5.34 17.91 12.82
C GLY A 33 -4.13 16.99 12.92
N SER A 34 -3.18 17.19 12.00
CA SER A 34 -1.91 16.45 11.96
C SER A 34 -0.99 16.81 13.13
N ASN A 35 -0.24 15.82 13.61
CA ASN A 35 0.90 16.07 14.48
C ASN A 35 2.09 16.63 13.67
N ASN A 36 3.15 17.04 14.35
CA ASN A 36 4.38 17.56 13.74
C ASN A 36 5.62 16.94 14.41
N PRO A 37 6.82 17.04 13.80
CA PRO A 37 8.03 16.38 14.29
C PRO A 37 8.45 16.76 15.72
N THR A 38 8.08 17.95 16.20
CA THR A 38 8.40 18.38 17.57
C THR A 38 7.44 17.82 18.63
N GLY A 39 6.28 17.29 18.21
CA GLY A 39 5.22 16.83 19.10
C GLY A 39 4.53 17.93 19.91
N LEU A 40 4.90 19.20 19.72
CA LEU A 40 4.28 20.35 20.39
C LEU A 40 3.01 20.82 19.65
N ASN A 41 2.21 21.66 20.30
CA ASN A 41 1.02 22.22 19.67
C ASN A 41 1.39 23.14 18.49
N SER A 42 0.93 22.81 17.29
CA SER A 42 1.22 23.55 16.05
C SER A 42 0.26 24.70 15.75
N ASN A 43 -0.79 24.93 16.56
CA ASN A 43 -1.78 25.99 16.34
C ASN A 43 -1.18 27.40 16.12
N PRO A 44 -0.09 27.81 16.80
CA PRO A 44 0.48 29.15 16.59
C PRO A 44 1.08 29.38 15.20
N ASP A 45 1.41 28.31 14.45
CA ASP A 45 2.13 28.38 13.18
C ASP A 45 1.49 27.44 12.12
N LYS A 46 0.18 27.55 11.97
CA LYS A 46 -0.55 26.81 10.93
C LYS A 46 -0.46 27.52 9.58
N VAL A 47 -0.17 26.76 8.55
CA VAL A 47 -0.26 27.18 7.15
C VAL A 47 -1.45 26.51 6.46
N GLN A 48 -1.97 27.14 5.40
CA GLN A 48 -3.01 26.54 4.57
C GLN A 48 -2.48 25.30 3.83
N PHE A 49 -3.34 24.31 3.58
CA PHE A 49 -2.93 23.09 2.88
C PHE A 49 -2.48 23.40 1.43
N HIS A 50 -3.26 24.20 0.71
CA HIS A 50 -2.88 24.71 -0.59
C HIS A 50 -2.25 26.12 -0.45
N PRO A 51 -1.12 26.41 -1.12
CA PRO A 51 -0.41 25.58 -2.10
C PRO A 51 0.63 24.62 -1.52
N TYR A 52 1.00 24.79 -0.25
CA TYR A 52 2.21 24.21 0.35
C TYR A 52 2.24 22.68 0.30
N PHE A 53 1.26 22.02 0.91
CA PHE A 53 1.21 20.56 0.94
C PHE A 53 0.70 19.97 -0.38
N SER A 54 -0.15 20.67 -1.13
CA SER A 54 -0.57 20.21 -2.47
C SER A 54 0.61 19.98 -3.41
N TYR A 55 1.56 20.92 -3.50
CA TYR A 55 2.74 20.75 -4.36
C TYR A 55 3.75 19.75 -3.79
N LYS A 56 3.90 19.71 -2.46
CA LYS A 56 4.74 18.71 -1.80
C LYS A 56 4.24 17.28 -2.08
N ASP A 57 2.93 17.06 -1.99
CA ASP A 57 2.30 15.77 -2.24
C ASP A 57 2.39 15.39 -3.73
N LEU A 58 2.23 16.35 -4.64
CA LEU A 58 2.43 16.12 -6.09
C LEU A 58 3.86 15.64 -6.39
N LEU A 59 4.88 16.27 -5.80
CA LEU A 59 6.26 15.83 -5.94
C LEU A 59 6.44 14.39 -5.40
N GLY A 60 5.88 14.10 -4.23
CA GLY A 60 5.92 12.75 -3.65
C GLY A 60 5.26 11.71 -4.56
N PHE A 61 4.11 12.04 -5.15
CA PHE A 61 3.39 11.17 -6.07
C PHE A 61 4.19 10.90 -7.36
N LEU A 62 4.86 11.93 -7.91
CA LEU A 62 5.75 11.77 -9.07
C LEU A 62 6.93 10.84 -8.78
N ILE A 63 7.55 10.96 -7.61
CA ILE A 63 8.64 10.07 -7.18
C ILE A 63 8.15 8.63 -7.07
N MET A 64 6.99 8.41 -6.43
CA MET A 64 6.39 7.10 -6.25
C MET A 64 6.01 6.44 -7.59
N LEU A 65 5.38 7.18 -8.51
CA LEU A 65 5.07 6.68 -9.85
C LEU A 65 6.32 6.36 -10.66
N THR A 66 7.36 7.19 -10.56
CA THR A 66 8.63 6.93 -11.25
C THR A 66 9.27 5.64 -10.71
N ALA A 67 9.31 5.45 -9.39
CA ALA A 67 9.84 4.21 -8.81
C ALA A 67 9.03 2.98 -9.24
N LEU A 68 7.70 3.08 -9.25
CA LEU A 68 6.82 1.99 -9.72
C LEU A 68 7.05 1.69 -11.20
N ALA A 69 7.15 2.70 -12.05
CA ALA A 69 7.41 2.54 -13.47
C ALA A 69 8.78 1.90 -13.72
N MET A 70 9.82 2.32 -12.98
CA MET A 70 11.15 1.72 -13.08
C MET A 70 11.12 0.23 -12.73
N LEU A 71 10.44 -0.14 -11.64
CA LEU A 71 10.28 -1.54 -11.25
C LEU A 71 9.52 -2.32 -12.33
N ALA A 72 8.37 -1.83 -12.78
CA ALA A 72 7.52 -2.53 -13.75
C ALA A 72 8.19 -2.67 -15.14
N MET A 73 8.94 -1.67 -15.59
CA MET A 73 9.52 -1.64 -16.94
C MET A 73 10.89 -2.33 -17.02
N PHE A 74 11.73 -2.18 -16.00
CA PHE A 74 13.12 -2.68 -16.04
C PHE A 74 13.34 -3.92 -15.19
N SER A 75 12.52 -4.18 -14.17
CA SER A 75 12.74 -5.31 -13.25
C SER A 75 11.43 -5.88 -12.68
N PRO A 76 10.44 -6.27 -13.53
CA PRO A 76 9.08 -6.59 -13.09
C PRO A 76 9.01 -7.77 -12.11
N ASN A 77 9.96 -8.69 -12.16
CA ASN A 77 9.98 -9.89 -11.32
C ASN A 77 10.92 -9.75 -10.10
N LEU A 78 11.55 -8.59 -9.88
CA LEU A 78 12.55 -8.40 -8.82
C LEU A 78 12.01 -8.70 -7.42
N LEU A 79 10.74 -8.36 -7.18
CA LEU A 79 10.08 -8.54 -5.88
C LEU A 79 9.17 -9.80 -5.83
N GLY A 80 9.18 -10.62 -6.88
CA GLY A 80 8.38 -11.83 -6.99
C GLY A 80 9.17 -13.10 -6.69
N ASP A 81 8.47 -14.24 -6.60
CA ASP A 81 9.10 -15.55 -6.45
C ASP A 81 8.99 -16.33 -7.78
N PRO A 82 10.11 -16.87 -8.33
CA PRO A 82 10.08 -17.72 -9.52
C PRO A 82 9.14 -18.92 -9.42
N GLU A 83 8.91 -19.47 -8.22
CA GLU A 83 8.04 -20.64 -8.02
C GLU A 83 6.58 -20.36 -8.40
N ASN A 84 6.12 -19.10 -8.32
CA ASN A 84 4.76 -18.69 -8.72
C ASN A 84 4.50 -18.71 -10.23
N PHE A 85 5.53 -18.96 -11.06
CA PHE A 85 5.36 -19.22 -12.50
C PHE A 85 5.06 -20.70 -12.80
N THR A 86 5.17 -21.58 -11.81
CA THR A 86 4.77 -22.99 -11.95
C THR A 86 3.33 -23.18 -11.45
N PRO A 87 2.46 -23.89 -12.20
CA PRO A 87 1.10 -24.16 -11.74
C PRO A 87 1.09 -24.95 -10.43
N ALA A 88 0.15 -24.62 -9.54
CA ALA A 88 0.03 -25.27 -8.24
C ALA A 88 -0.14 -26.80 -8.36
N ASN A 89 0.68 -27.55 -7.62
CA ASN A 89 0.57 -29.00 -7.50
C ASN A 89 0.29 -29.38 -6.03
N PRO A 90 -0.90 -29.90 -5.70
CA PRO A 90 -1.26 -30.20 -4.31
C PRO A 90 -0.46 -31.37 -3.71
N LEU A 91 0.29 -32.12 -4.52
CA LEU A 91 1.10 -33.26 -4.07
C LEU A 91 2.59 -32.90 -3.87
N VAL A 92 3.00 -31.67 -4.20
CA VAL A 92 4.40 -31.25 -4.14
C VAL A 92 4.49 -29.90 -3.44
N THR A 93 5.25 -29.85 -2.36
CA THR A 93 5.62 -28.59 -1.70
C THR A 93 7.00 -28.16 -2.16
N PRO A 94 7.20 -26.91 -2.59
CA PRO A 94 8.53 -26.43 -2.95
C PRO A 94 9.50 -26.44 -1.75
N PRO A 95 10.80 -26.71 -1.97
CA PRO A 95 11.79 -26.90 -0.91
C PRO A 95 12.07 -25.64 -0.09
N HIS A 96 11.89 -24.45 -0.68
CA HIS A 96 12.15 -23.16 -0.05
C HIS A 96 10.90 -22.27 0.01
N ILE A 97 9.73 -22.88 0.24
CA ILE A 97 8.45 -22.16 0.37
C ILE A 97 8.56 -21.02 1.38
N LYS A 98 8.18 -19.83 0.96
CA LYS A 98 8.20 -18.59 1.75
C LYS A 98 7.05 -17.68 1.31
N PRO A 99 6.54 -16.79 2.19
CA PRO A 99 5.60 -15.77 1.77
C PRO A 99 6.32 -14.65 1.00
N GLU A 100 5.55 -13.73 0.44
CA GLU A 100 6.08 -12.51 -0.15
C GLU A 100 6.86 -11.68 0.88
N TRP A 101 7.80 -10.87 0.37
CA TRP A 101 8.79 -10.15 1.16
C TRP A 101 8.21 -9.29 2.30
N TYR A 102 7.02 -8.73 2.11
CA TYR A 102 6.34 -7.87 3.10
C TYR A 102 5.69 -8.65 4.26
N PHE A 103 5.87 -9.98 4.33
CA PHE A 103 5.47 -10.84 5.44
C PHE A 103 6.64 -11.55 6.13
N LEU A 104 7.90 -11.24 5.79
CA LEU A 104 9.07 -11.96 6.29
C LEU A 104 9.60 -11.48 7.66
N PHE A 105 9.02 -10.44 8.25
CA PHE A 105 9.49 -9.80 9.48
C PHE A 105 8.66 -10.19 10.71
#